data_AF-A0AA38RP79-F1
#
_entry.id   AF-A0AA38RP79-F1
#
_cell.length_a   1.000
_cell.length_b   1.000
_cell.length_c   1.000
_cell.angle_alpha   90.00
_cell.angle_beta   90.00
_cell.angle_gamma   90.00
#
_symmetry.space_group_name_H-M   'P 1'
#
loop_
_entity.id
_entity.type
_entity.pdbx_description
1 polymer ?
#
loop_
_entity_poly.entity_id
_entity_poly.type
_entity_poly.pdbx_seq_one_letter_code
_entity_poly.pdbx_strand_id
1 'polypeptide(L)'
;MGTYSHRQLRAAFTFIVRPLILAVAVTLLVRLLFSTRTPLKKPQKQQHHHHHHHHHHQLTKALVIASTSADDTAWLSSVPSDWAVHNYIVDRPSAAADSAASDTVPANKGNEAMAYLTYIITHYDALPDVVFFHHAHPSAWHQELDSAAEVSALRAQHVARAGFASARCLPGCENVMPLAPAGGGVPLERFGGRLGRDVLLTSLLEAFLDRDAGEEVPTRLAAPCCAQFAVSRGAVRARSREWWAELRGWLLETRLDSMTSGRLLEYTWHVWFGKEAEHCPDYEACRCHVFGIGDCERYFELEKTF
;
A
#
# COMPACT_ATOMS: atom_id res chain seq x y z
N MET A 1 8.84 82.87 -25.22
CA MET A 1 10.26 83.01 -24.84
C MET A 1 10.42 82.51 -23.42
N GLY A 2 10.98 81.31 -23.25
CA GLY A 2 11.33 80.73 -21.97
C GLY A 2 12.64 79.99 -22.15
N THR A 3 13.73 80.75 -22.16
CA THR A 3 15.10 80.25 -22.22
C THR A 3 15.38 79.47 -20.95
N TYR A 4 15.18 78.15 -20.97
CA TYR A 4 15.76 77.28 -19.96
C TYR A 4 17.28 77.48 -20.03
N SER A 5 17.80 78.21 -19.05
CA SER A 5 19.21 78.51 -18.93
C SER A 5 20.00 77.21 -19.01
N HIS A 6 21.02 77.17 -19.88
CA HIS A 6 21.96 76.05 -20.02
C HIS A 6 22.48 75.49 -18.68
N ARG A 7 22.39 76.27 -17.58
CA ARG A 7 22.72 75.84 -16.22
C ARG A 7 21.75 74.80 -15.64
N GLN A 8 20.46 74.85 -15.92
CA GLN A 8 19.46 73.91 -15.37
C GLN A 8 19.48 72.55 -16.09
N LEU A 9 19.74 72.53 -17.40
CA LEU A 9 19.95 71.29 -18.17
C LEU A 9 21.27 70.60 -17.78
N ARG A 10 22.34 71.37 -17.50
CA ARG A 10 23.60 70.81 -16.99
C ARG A 10 23.43 70.18 -15.61
N ALA A 11 22.66 70.79 -14.71
CA ALA A 11 22.42 70.26 -13.36
C ALA A 11 21.67 68.91 -13.40
N ALA A 12 20.61 68.80 -14.22
CA ALA A 12 19.85 67.57 -14.41
C ALA A 12 20.69 66.45 -15.06
N PHE A 13 21.55 66.80 -16.03
CA PHE A 13 22.46 65.85 -16.66
C PHE A 13 23.51 65.31 -15.66
N THR A 14 24.08 66.15 -14.78
CA THR A 14 24.98 65.67 -13.72
C THR A 14 24.31 64.84 -12.64
N PHE A 15 23.02 65.04 -12.36
CA PHE A 15 22.30 64.29 -11.31
C PHE A 15 21.96 62.86 -11.75
N ILE A 16 21.79 62.62 -13.06
CA ILE A 16 21.39 61.31 -13.60
C ILE A 16 22.59 60.55 -14.16
N VAL A 17 23.50 61.22 -14.87
CA VAL A 17 24.58 60.53 -15.61
C VAL A 17 25.73 60.11 -14.70
N ARG A 18 26.07 60.90 -13.68
CA ARG A 18 27.15 60.57 -12.74
C ARG A 18 26.90 59.31 -11.91
N PRO A 19 25.72 59.09 -11.28
CA PRO A 19 25.48 57.85 -10.54
C PRO A 19 25.43 56.63 -11.47
N LEU A 20 24.98 56.80 -12.72
CA LEU A 20 24.89 55.72 -13.70
C LEU A 20 26.28 55.28 -14.19
N ILE A 21 27.18 56.23 -14.48
CA ILE A 21 28.58 55.94 -14.80
C ILE A 21 29.29 55.29 -13.61
N LEU A 22 29.05 55.78 -12.39
CA LEU A 22 29.63 55.19 -11.18
C LEU A 22 29.15 53.74 -10.99
N ALA A 23 27.87 53.45 -11.18
CA ALA A 23 27.32 52.10 -11.07
C ALA A 23 27.92 51.14 -12.10
N VAL A 24 28.09 51.58 -13.35
CA VAL A 24 28.75 50.79 -14.40
C VAL A 24 30.23 50.55 -14.05
N ALA A 25 30.95 51.58 -13.61
CA ALA A 25 32.35 51.47 -13.22
C ALA A 25 32.55 50.52 -12.03
N VAL A 26 31.70 50.61 -11.00
CA VAL A 26 31.72 49.68 -9.84
C VAL A 26 31.42 48.25 -10.29
N THR A 27 30.45 48.05 -11.19
CA THR A 27 30.11 46.71 -11.71
C THR A 27 31.27 46.11 -12.49
N LEU A 28 31.95 46.90 -13.32
CA LEU A 28 33.14 46.46 -14.05
C LEU A 28 34.33 46.19 -13.13
N LEU A 29 34.54 47.04 -12.11
CA LEU A 29 35.57 46.84 -11.10
C LEU A 29 35.34 45.57 -10.28
N VAL A 30 34.09 45.30 -9.87
CA VAL A 30 33.71 44.04 -9.20
C VAL A 30 33.96 42.85 -10.12
N ARG A 31 33.59 42.92 -11.40
CA ARG A 31 33.91 41.85 -12.35
C ARG A 31 35.41 41.67 -12.55
N LEU A 32 36.21 42.73 -12.55
CA LEU A 32 37.68 42.62 -12.68
C LEU A 32 38.34 42.08 -11.41
N LEU A 33 37.87 42.48 -10.22
CA LEU A 33 38.40 42.04 -8.93
C LEU A 33 37.93 40.63 -8.53
N PHE A 34 36.73 40.23 -8.95
CA PHE A 34 36.11 38.96 -8.59
C PHE A 34 35.90 38.00 -9.78
N SER A 35 36.43 38.31 -10.97
CA SER A 35 36.57 37.30 -12.04
C SER A 35 37.64 36.30 -11.61
N THR A 36 37.17 35.27 -10.93
CA THR A 36 37.97 34.09 -10.62
C THR A 36 38.39 33.46 -11.94
N ARG A 37 39.71 33.42 -12.16
CA ARG A 37 40.33 32.61 -13.21
C ARG A 37 39.84 31.17 -13.03
N THR A 38 39.20 30.63 -14.06
CA THR A 38 38.85 29.21 -14.14
C THR A 38 40.14 28.40 -13.99
N PRO A 39 40.24 27.48 -13.02
CA PRO A 39 41.44 26.66 -12.88
C PRO A 39 41.54 25.69 -14.06
N LEU A 40 42.74 25.57 -14.63
CA LEU A 40 43.08 24.54 -15.61
C LEU A 40 42.70 23.15 -15.06
N LYS A 41 41.92 22.39 -15.83
CA LYS A 41 41.63 20.98 -15.58
C LYS A 41 42.95 20.19 -15.49
N LYS A 42 43.21 19.56 -14.34
CA LYS A 42 44.22 18.50 -14.21
C LYS A 42 43.82 17.30 -15.09
N PRO A 43 44.79 16.48 -15.57
CA PRO A 43 44.46 15.29 -16.34
C PRO A 43 43.69 14.31 -15.46
N GLN A 44 42.49 13.97 -15.90
CA GLN A 44 41.61 13.02 -15.25
C GLN A 44 42.24 11.62 -15.42
N LYS A 45 42.74 11.02 -14.33
CA LYS A 45 42.89 9.56 -14.27
C LYS A 45 41.51 8.98 -14.55
N GLN A 46 41.42 8.08 -15.52
CA GLN A 46 40.21 7.30 -15.81
C GLN A 46 39.81 6.55 -14.53
N GLN A 47 38.93 7.15 -13.73
CA GLN A 47 38.06 6.40 -12.86
C GLN A 47 36.99 5.83 -13.78
N HIS A 48 37.00 4.51 -13.94
CA HIS A 48 35.86 3.77 -14.46
C HIS A 48 34.64 4.16 -13.62
N HIS A 49 33.82 5.07 -14.13
CA HIS A 49 32.46 5.23 -13.65
C HIS A 49 31.73 3.94 -14.03
N HIS A 50 31.58 3.03 -13.08
CA HIS A 50 30.51 2.05 -13.16
C HIS A 50 29.20 2.83 -13.19
N HIS A 51 28.63 2.98 -14.38
CA HIS A 51 27.19 3.16 -14.49
C HIS A 51 26.55 1.94 -13.85
N HIS A 52 26.14 2.07 -12.59
CA HIS A 52 25.08 1.21 -12.07
C HIS A 52 23.82 1.54 -12.87
N HIS A 53 23.59 0.76 -13.93
CA HIS A 53 22.22 0.56 -14.41
C HIS A 53 21.44 -0.03 -13.23
N HIS A 54 20.72 0.81 -12.49
CA HIS A 54 19.60 0.33 -11.71
C HIS A 54 18.59 -0.20 -12.73
N HIS A 55 18.67 -1.50 -13.02
CA HIS A 55 17.51 -2.22 -13.53
C HIS A 55 16.44 -2.07 -12.45
N HIS A 56 15.53 -1.11 -12.62
CA HIS A 56 14.27 -1.12 -11.87
C HIS A 56 13.55 -2.40 -12.32
N HIS A 57 13.71 -3.48 -11.57
CA HIS A 57 12.93 -4.67 -11.77
C HIS A 57 11.47 -4.25 -11.63
N GLN A 58 10.72 -4.30 -12.74
CA GLN A 58 9.29 -4.05 -12.70
C GLN A 58 8.66 -5.12 -11.82
N LEU A 59 8.02 -4.69 -10.74
CA LEU A 59 7.34 -5.59 -9.82
C LEU A 59 6.16 -6.23 -10.54
N THR A 60 6.09 -7.55 -10.48
CA THR A 60 4.94 -8.33 -10.94
C THR A 60 3.78 -8.11 -9.97
N LYS A 61 2.56 -8.03 -10.51
CA LYS A 61 1.35 -7.68 -9.75
C LYS A 61 0.19 -8.59 -10.11
N ALA A 62 -0.60 -8.97 -9.10
CA ALA A 62 -1.90 -9.60 -9.33
C ALA A 62 -3.01 -8.88 -8.57
N LEU A 63 -4.17 -8.79 -9.19
CA LEU A 63 -5.42 -8.31 -8.61
C LEU A 63 -6.31 -9.52 -8.38
N VAL A 64 -6.73 -9.74 -7.14
CA VAL A 64 -7.57 -10.87 -6.75
C VAL A 64 -8.90 -10.33 -6.27
N ILE A 65 -9.93 -10.63 -7.05
CA ILE A 65 -11.30 -10.20 -6.81
C ILE A 65 -12.10 -11.33 -6.20
N ALA A 66 -12.74 -11.06 -5.07
CA ALA A 66 -13.83 -11.88 -4.57
C ALA A 66 -15.16 -11.28 -5.04
N SER A 67 -15.92 -12.05 -5.81
CA SER A 67 -17.23 -11.62 -6.33
C SER A 67 -18.28 -12.71 -6.22
N THR A 68 -19.53 -12.31 -6.40
CA THR A 68 -20.67 -13.18 -6.66
C THR A 68 -21.11 -13.02 -8.12
N SER A 69 -22.00 -13.89 -8.58
CA SER A 69 -22.60 -13.81 -9.91
C SER A 69 -23.46 -12.55 -10.11
N ALA A 70 -23.84 -11.87 -9.02
CA ALA A 70 -24.65 -10.66 -9.05
C ALA A 70 -23.81 -9.35 -9.08
N ASP A 71 -22.51 -9.42 -8.81
CA ASP A 71 -21.65 -8.23 -8.75
C ASP A 71 -21.28 -7.69 -10.13
N ASP A 72 -21.24 -6.37 -10.24
CA ASP A 72 -20.73 -5.69 -11.44
C ASP A 72 -19.20 -5.67 -11.44
N THR A 73 -18.62 -6.53 -12.26
CA THR A 73 -17.17 -6.63 -12.48
C THR A 73 -16.73 -6.09 -13.85
N ALA A 74 -17.59 -5.33 -14.55
CA ALA A 74 -17.27 -4.80 -15.87
C ALA A 74 -16.06 -3.85 -15.86
N TRP A 75 -15.82 -3.18 -14.73
CA TRP A 75 -14.68 -2.28 -14.51
C TRP A 75 -13.32 -2.97 -14.59
N LEU A 76 -13.26 -4.31 -14.44
CA LEU A 76 -12.01 -5.07 -14.60
C LEU A 76 -11.40 -4.92 -16.00
N SER A 77 -12.20 -4.55 -17.01
CA SER A 77 -11.71 -4.21 -18.34
C SER A 77 -10.84 -2.94 -18.39
N SER A 78 -10.90 -2.10 -17.35
CA SER A 78 -10.10 -0.88 -17.19
C SER A 78 -8.83 -1.10 -16.37
N VAL A 79 -8.59 -2.31 -15.84
CA VAL A 79 -7.39 -2.63 -15.07
C VAL A 79 -6.17 -2.61 -15.99
N PRO A 80 -5.05 -1.98 -15.59
CA PRO A 80 -3.85 -1.92 -16.43
C PRO A 80 -3.32 -3.33 -16.79
N SER A 81 -2.88 -3.50 -18.04
CA SER A 81 -2.53 -4.82 -18.60
C SER A 81 -1.33 -5.51 -17.95
N ASP A 82 -0.56 -4.79 -17.13
CA ASP A 82 0.56 -5.32 -16.36
C ASP A 82 0.13 -5.98 -15.03
N TRP A 83 -1.17 -6.01 -14.74
CA TRP A 83 -1.76 -6.78 -13.64
C TRP A 83 -2.32 -8.11 -14.13
N ALA A 84 -1.98 -9.21 -13.44
CA ALA A 84 -2.69 -10.47 -13.58
C ALA A 84 -4.01 -10.41 -12.80
N VAL A 85 -5.14 -10.44 -13.50
CA VAL A 85 -6.47 -10.36 -12.86
C VAL A 85 -7.01 -11.77 -12.61
N HIS A 86 -7.39 -12.04 -11.37
CA HIS A 86 -8.03 -13.26 -10.92
C HIS A 86 -9.40 -12.93 -10.33
N ASN A 87 -10.47 -13.46 -10.90
CA ASN A 87 -11.84 -13.14 -10.46
C ASN A 87 -12.59 -14.39 -9.98
N TYR A 88 -12.65 -14.54 -8.66
CA TYR A 88 -13.30 -15.66 -7.99
C TYR A 88 -14.79 -15.37 -7.78
N ILE A 89 -15.62 -15.97 -8.62
CA ILE A 89 -17.09 -15.91 -8.49
C ILE A 89 -17.55 -17.04 -7.54
N VAL A 90 -17.78 -16.68 -6.27
CA VAL A 90 -17.84 -17.64 -5.15
C VAL A 90 -19.11 -18.50 -5.12
N ASP A 91 -20.19 -18.05 -5.76
CA ASP A 91 -21.47 -18.74 -5.86
C ASP A 91 -21.64 -19.56 -7.15
N ARG A 92 -20.59 -19.63 -7.99
CA ARG A 92 -20.60 -20.48 -9.18
C ARG A 92 -20.43 -21.96 -8.79
N PRO A 93 -21.20 -22.90 -9.38
CA PRO A 93 -21.05 -24.33 -9.11
C PRO A 93 -19.63 -24.86 -9.39
N SER A 94 -19.05 -25.57 -8.43
CA SER A 94 -17.71 -26.17 -8.52
C SER A 94 -17.58 -27.23 -9.64
N ALA A 95 -18.70 -27.80 -10.13
CA ALA A 95 -18.69 -28.74 -11.26
C ALA A 95 -18.29 -28.13 -12.62
N ALA A 96 -17.99 -26.82 -12.66
CA ALA A 96 -17.37 -26.16 -13.81
C ALA A 96 -15.83 -26.03 -13.67
N ALA A 97 -15.23 -26.61 -12.61
CA ALA A 97 -13.83 -26.43 -12.20
C ALA A 97 -12.90 -27.57 -12.63
N ASP A 98 -13.09 -28.17 -13.80
CA ASP A 98 -12.29 -29.30 -14.31
C ASP A 98 -10.83 -28.93 -14.66
N SER A 99 -10.33 -27.78 -14.22
CA SER A 99 -8.91 -27.44 -14.30
C SER A 99 -8.47 -26.67 -13.07
N ALA A 100 -7.26 -26.95 -12.59
CA ALA A 100 -6.56 -26.15 -11.56
C ALA A 100 -6.33 -24.67 -11.97
N ALA A 101 -6.81 -24.26 -13.15
CA ALA A 101 -6.76 -22.92 -13.71
C ALA A 101 -8.10 -22.17 -13.64
N SER A 102 -9.16 -22.75 -13.05
CA SER A 102 -10.41 -22.02 -12.83
C SER A 102 -10.34 -21.26 -11.50
N ASP A 103 -10.51 -19.93 -11.54
CA ASP A 103 -10.72 -19.05 -10.37
C ASP A 103 -12.04 -19.41 -9.66
N THR A 104 -12.03 -20.57 -9.00
CA THR A 104 -13.17 -21.18 -8.30
C THR A 104 -12.77 -21.47 -6.87
N VAL A 105 -13.76 -21.41 -5.98
CA VAL A 105 -13.57 -21.69 -4.55
C VAL A 105 -14.12 -23.06 -4.18
N PRO A 106 -13.57 -23.73 -3.14
CA PRO A 106 -14.07 -25.02 -2.69
C PRO A 106 -15.48 -24.95 -2.06
N ALA A 107 -15.89 -23.78 -1.53
CA ALA A 107 -17.23 -23.53 -1.01
C ALA A 107 -17.52 -22.03 -0.95
N ASN A 108 -18.79 -21.63 -1.07
CA ASN A 108 -19.22 -20.27 -0.78
C ASN A 108 -19.35 -20.06 0.75
N LYS A 109 -18.23 -19.80 1.43
CA LYS A 109 -18.12 -19.75 2.89
C LYS A 109 -17.05 -18.76 3.33
N GLY A 110 -17.35 -17.89 4.29
CA GLY A 110 -16.38 -16.93 4.82
C GLY A 110 -16.21 -15.67 3.97
N ASN A 111 -17.21 -15.36 3.13
CA ASN A 111 -17.19 -14.22 2.21
C ASN A 111 -15.91 -14.19 1.34
N GLU A 112 -15.25 -13.03 1.23
CA GLU A 112 -14.04 -12.83 0.43
C GLU A 112 -12.86 -13.69 0.88
N ALA A 113 -12.84 -14.12 2.14
CA ALA A 113 -11.71 -14.83 2.70
C ALA A 113 -11.45 -16.17 1.99
N MET A 114 -12.49 -16.85 1.50
CA MET A 114 -12.30 -18.10 0.77
C MET A 114 -11.57 -17.89 -0.56
N ALA A 115 -11.91 -16.83 -1.29
CA ALA A 115 -11.24 -16.48 -2.53
C ALA A 115 -9.77 -16.14 -2.26
N TYR A 116 -9.51 -15.33 -1.23
CA TYR A 116 -8.15 -14.89 -0.90
C TYR A 116 -7.26 -16.06 -0.46
N LEU A 117 -7.74 -16.90 0.46
CA LEU A 117 -7.02 -18.10 0.90
C LEU A 117 -6.80 -19.07 -0.26
N THR A 118 -7.80 -19.26 -1.13
CA THR A 118 -7.68 -20.14 -2.29
C THR A 118 -6.63 -19.64 -3.27
N TYR A 119 -6.59 -18.34 -3.55
CA TYR A 119 -5.54 -17.74 -4.37
C TYR A 119 -4.16 -17.95 -3.76
N ILE A 120 -3.98 -17.61 -2.47
CA ILE A 120 -2.70 -17.75 -1.76
C ILE A 120 -2.20 -19.20 -1.87
N ILE A 121 -3.04 -20.17 -1.56
CA ILE A 121 -2.68 -21.60 -1.57
C ILE A 121 -2.38 -22.09 -2.99
N THR A 122 -3.17 -21.68 -3.98
CA THR A 122 -3.03 -22.16 -5.36
C THR A 122 -1.77 -21.60 -6.02
N HIS A 123 -1.46 -20.33 -5.76
CA HIS A 123 -0.37 -19.61 -6.41
C HIS A 123 0.89 -19.48 -5.54
N TYR A 124 0.95 -20.09 -4.36
CA TYR A 124 2.00 -19.89 -3.35
C TYR A 124 3.44 -19.89 -3.90
N ASP A 125 3.77 -20.87 -4.75
CA ASP A 125 5.10 -21.04 -5.34
C ASP A 125 5.39 -20.03 -6.46
N ALA A 126 4.35 -19.48 -7.09
CA ALA A 126 4.40 -18.56 -8.23
C ALA A 126 3.82 -17.17 -7.92
N LEU A 127 3.73 -16.79 -6.64
CA LEU A 127 3.18 -15.49 -6.23
C LEU A 127 3.88 -14.32 -6.96
N PRO A 128 3.14 -13.29 -7.40
CA PRO A 128 3.74 -12.05 -7.89
C PRO A 128 4.42 -11.30 -6.73
N ASP A 129 5.16 -10.23 -7.03
CA ASP A 129 5.81 -9.42 -6.00
C ASP A 129 4.78 -8.72 -5.10
N VAL A 130 3.65 -8.32 -5.68
CA VAL A 130 2.51 -7.70 -4.99
C VAL A 130 1.21 -8.37 -5.39
N VAL A 131 0.36 -8.67 -4.41
CA VAL A 131 -1.03 -9.11 -4.59
C VAL A 131 -1.94 -8.07 -4.00
N PHE A 132 -2.93 -7.59 -4.76
CA PHE A 132 -3.97 -6.70 -4.26
C PHE A 132 -5.28 -7.48 -4.16
N PHE A 133 -5.73 -7.73 -2.93
CA PHE A 133 -7.01 -8.35 -2.63
C PHE A 133 -8.09 -7.27 -2.54
N HIS A 134 -9.16 -7.44 -3.30
CA HIS A 134 -10.15 -6.39 -3.52
C HIS A 134 -11.56 -6.96 -3.73
N HIS A 135 -12.59 -6.23 -3.32
CA HIS A 135 -13.99 -6.60 -3.59
C HIS A 135 -14.40 -6.37 -5.03
N ALA A 136 -15.57 -6.87 -5.41
CA ALA A 136 -16.03 -6.79 -6.79
C ALA A 136 -16.62 -5.43 -7.20
N HIS A 137 -17.12 -4.62 -6.28
CA HIS A 137 -17.87 -3.41 -6.61
C HIS A 137 -17.00 -2.35 -7.30
N PRO A 138 -17.51 -1.60 -8.29
CA PRO A 138 -16.74 -0.53 -8.93
C PRO A 138 -16.47 0.65 -7.98
N SER A 139 -17.37 0.93 -7.04
CA SER A 139 -17.24 1.98 -6.02
C SER A 139 -18.04 1.59 -4.78
N ALA A 140 -17.53 1.93 -3.59
CA ALA A 140 -18.18 1.75 -2.31
C ALA A 140 -17.85 2.88 -1.32
N TRP A 141 -18.65 2.99 -0.25
CA TRP A 141 -18.48 3.99 0.81
C TRP A 141 -17.14 3.94 1.55
N HIS A 142 -16.44 2.80 1.49
CA HIS A 142 -15.15 2.59 2.13
C HIS A 142 -13.96 2.76 1.17
N GLN A 143 -14.20 3.24 -0.05
CA GLN A 143 -13.16 3.55 -1.04
C GLN A 143 -13.07 5.06 -1.26
N GLU A 144 -11.85 5.59 -1.31
CA GLU A 144 -11.62 7.00 -1.63
C GLU A 144 -11.62 7.24 -3.16
N LEU A 145 -11.15 6.24 -3.91
CA LEU A 145 -11.17 6.22 -5.37
C LEU A 145 -12.14 5.14 -5.86
N ASP A 146 -12.54 5.18 -7.14
CA ASP A 146 -13.14 3.99 -7.75
C ASP A 146 -12.11 2.85 -7.85
N SER A 147 -12.58 1.61 -7.98
CA SER A 147 -11.72 0.43 -7.89
C SER A 147 -10.65 0.36 -9.00
N ALA A 148 -10.98 0.79 -10.21
CA ALA A 148 -10.01 0.84 -11.31
C ALA A 148 -8.91 1.88 -11.03
N ALA A 149 -9.27 3.02 -10.43
CA ALA A 149 -8.35 4.04 -9.99
C ALA A 149 -7.51 3.59 -8.77
N GLU A 150 -8.07 2.87 -7.80
CA GLU A 150 -7.30 2.25 -6.70
C GLU A 150 -6.22 1.31 -7.24
N VAL A 151 -6.57 0.42 -8.17
CA VAL A 151 -5.61 -0.51 -8.80
C VAL A 151 -4.54 0.24 -9.60
N SER A 152 -4.94 1.28 -10.33
CA SER A 152 -4.00 2.07 -11.15
C SER A 152 -3.05 2.91 -10.29
N ALA A 153 -3.54 3.45 -9.18
CA ALA A 153 -2.78 4.31 -8.28
C ALA A 153 -1.91 3.55 -7.27
N LEU A 154 -2.18 2.26 -7.03
CA LEU A 154 -1.45 1.48 -6.03
C LEU A 154 0.07 1.50 -6.28
N ARG A 155 0.81 2.01 -5.30
CA ARG A 155 2.26 2.07 -5.31
C ARG A 155 2.86 0.72 -4.90
N ALA A 156 2.99 -0.20 -5.86
CA ALA A 156 3.52 -1.54 -5.64
C ALA A 156 4.89 -1.56 -4.93
N GLN A 157 5.76 -0.57 -5.16
CA GLN A 157 7.04 -0.45 -4.46
C GLN A 157 6.88 -0.23 -2.95
N HIS A 158 5.87 0.55 -2.55
CA HIS A 158 5.57 0.74 -1.14
C HIS A 158 5.12 -0.57 -0.51
N VAL A 159 4.17 -1.28 -1.16
CA VAL A 159 3.66 -2.57 -0.68
C VAL A 159 4.78 -3.61 -0.57
N ALA A 160 5.66 -3.70 -1.57
CA ALA A 160 6.78 -4.64 -1.57
C ALA A 160 7.72 -4.44 -0.37
N ARG A 161 7.96 -3.19 0.04
CA ARG A 161 8.78 -2.86 1.22
C ARG A 161 8.01 -3.01 2.53
N ALA A 162 6.77 -2.51 2.58
CA ALA A 162 5.96 -2.49 3.78
C ALA A 162 5.41 -3.89 4.13
N GLY A 163 5.26 -4.79 3.17
CA GLY A 163 4.72 -6.12 3.37
C GLY A 163 3.19 -6.19 3.34
N PHE A 164 2.51 -5.19 3.91
CA PHE A 164 1.06 -5.07 3.93
C PHE A 164 0.67 -3.59 3.87
N ALA A 165 -0.39 -3.28 3.12
CA ALA A 165 -1.02 -1.97 3.07
C ALA A 165 -2.54 -2.14 2.95
N SER A 166 -3.31 -1.51 3.85
CA SER A 166 -4.75 -1.40 3.66
C SER A 166 -5.05 -0.46 2.47
N ALA A 167 -6.10 -0.78 1.71
CA ALA A 167 -6.63 0.13 0.70
C ALA A 167 -7.45 1.27 1.31
N ARG A 168 -7.85 1.14 2.58
CA ARG A 168 -8.67 2.15 3.26
C ARG A 168 -7.81 3.03 4.16
N CYS A 169 -7.64 4.29 3.78
CA CYS A 169 -6.99 5.30 4.60
C CYS A 169 -8.02 6.02 5.49
N LEU A 170 -7.77 6.09 6.80
CA LEU A 170 -8.69 6.71 7.76
C LEU A 170 -7.97 7.68 8.71
N PRO A 171 -8.67 8.73 9.20
CA PRO A 171 -8.19 9.51 10.33
C PRO A 171 -8.31 8.68 11.61
N GLY A 172 -7.26 7.91 11.93
CA GLY A 172 -7.17 7.08 13.13
C GLY A 172 -7.59 5.63 12.92
N CYS A 173 -7.78 4.91 14.04
CA CYS A 173 -8.17 3.50 14.03
C CYS A 173 -9.69 3.31 13.96
N GLU A 174 -10.12 2.30 13.19
CA GLU A 174 -11.47 1.72 13.23
C GLU A 174 -11.39 0.32 13.88
N ASN A 175 -12.55 -0.24 14.23
CA ASN A 175 -12.66 -1.60 14.78
C ASN A 175 -11.72 -1.85 15.97
N VAL A 176 -11.62 -0.89 16.89
CA VAL A 176 -10.85 -1.09 18.12
C VAL A 176 -11.57 -2.14 18.97
N MET A 177 -11.03 -3.35 18.99
CA MET A 177 -11.65 -4.53 19.58
C MET A 177 -10.81 -5.05 20.73
N PRO A 178 -11.31 -5.03 21.98
CA PRO A 178 -10.66 -5.75 23.06
C PRO A 178 -10.74 -7.25 22.82
N LEU A 179 -9.66 -7.95 23.15
CA LEU A 179 -9.60 -9.41 23.16
C LEU A 179 -9.78 -9.93 24.59
N ALA A 180 -10.21 -11.18 24.70
CA ALA A 180 -10.22 -11.84 25.99
C ALA A 180 -8.76 -11.96 26.53
N PRO A 181 -8.56 -11.98 27.86
CA PRO A 181 -7.23 -12.19 28.44
C PRO A 181 -6.57 -13.46 27.89
N ALA A 182 -5.23 -13.51 27.88
CA ALA A 182 -4.49 -14.69 27.42
C ALA A 182 -4.96 -15.97 28.14
N GLY A 183 -5.26 -17.03 27.39
CA GLY A 183 -5.87 -18.26 27.90
C GLY A 183 -7.39 -18.17 28.10
N GLY A 184 -8.00 -17.03 27.74
CA GLY A 184 -9.44 -16.79 27.75
C GLY A 184 -10.15 -17.27 26.49
N GLY A 185 -9.41 -17.84 25.53
CA GLY A 185 -9.98 -18.52 24.38
C GLY A 185 -10.63 -19.86 24.75
N VAL A 186 -11.27 -20.48 23.75
CA VAL A 186 -11.88 -21.79 23.83
C VAL A 186 -11.48 -22.63 22.61
N PRO A 187 -11.51 -23.97 22.69
CA PRO A 187 -11.26 -24.82 21.52
C PRO A 187 -12.17 -24.46 20.34
N LEU A 188 -11.63 -24.46 19.12
CA LEU A 188 -12.32 -24.01 17.90
C LEU A 188 -13.61 -24.81 17.63
N GLU A 189 -13.71 -26.06 18.10
CA GLU A 189 -14.90 -26.91 17.96
C GLU A 189 -16.12 -26.39 18.74
N ARG A 190 -15.89 -25.47 19.69
CA ARG A 190 -16.96 -24.77 20.43
C ARG A 190 -17.52 -23.56 19.67
N PHE A 191 -16.91 -23.18 18.55
CA PHE A 191 -17.45 -22.15 17.66
C PHE A 191 -18.78 -22.69 17.12
N GLY A 192 -19.87 -21.95 17.35
CA GLY A 192 -21.25 -22.42 17.15
C GLY A 192 -22.10 -22.31 18.42
N GLY A 193 -21.47 -22.16 19.59
CA GLY A 193 -22.12 -21.66 20.79
C GLY A 193 -22.32 -20.13 20.75
N ARG A 194 -23.02 -19.58 21.75
CA ARG A 194 -23.12 -18.12 21.95
C ARG A 194 -21.83 -17.61 22.59
N LEU A 195 -20.82 -17.34 21.76
CA LEU A 195 -19.53 -16.78 22.17
C LEU A 195 -19.45 -15.30 21.77
N GLY A 196 -18.79 -14.49 22.61
CA GLY A 196 -18.47 -13.11 22.29
C GLY A 196 -17.39 -13.02 21.21
N ARG A 197 -17.39 -11.91 20.47
CA ARG A 197 -16.38 -11.65 19.42
C ARG A 197 -14.96 -11.65 19.98
N ASP A 198 -14.77 -11.11 21.18
CA ASP A 198 -13.52 -11.11 21.92
C ASP A 198 -12.98 -12.53 22.12
N VAL A 199 -13.81 -13.46 22.61
CA VAL A 199 -13.45 -14.86 22.81
C VAL A 199 -13.17 -15.54 21.47
N LEU A 200 -13.97 -15.29 20.44
CA LEU A 200 -13.78 -15.87 19.11
C LEU A 200 -12.44 -15.44 18.49
N LEU A 201 -12.11 -14.14 18.54
CA LEU A 201 -10.85 -13.62 18.03
C LEU A 201 -9.65 -14.13 18.84
N THR A 202 -9.73 -14.12 20.18
CA THR A 202 -8.70 -14.70 21.04
C THR A 202 -8.45 -16.16 20.68
N SER A 203 -9.52 -16.96 20.57
CA SER A 203 -9.41 -18.39 20.27
C SER A 203 -8.80 -18.66 18.89
N LEU A 204 -9.15 -17.86 17.88
CA LEU A 204 -8.59 -17.98 16.53
C LEU A 204 -7.09 -17.64 16.54
N LEU A 205 -6.70 -16.57 17.24
CA LEU A 205 -5.30 -16.16 17.37
C LEU A 205 -4.49 -17.19 18.15
N GLU A 206 -5.01 -17.71 19.26
CA GLU A 206 -4.34 -18.77 20.05
C GLU A 206 -4.07 -20.03 19.22
N ALA A 207 -4.97 -20.35 18.28
CA ALA A 207 -4.84 -21.54 17.45
C ALA A 207 -3.83 -21.40 16.31
N PHE A 208 -3.61 -20.19 15.78
CA PHE A 208 -2.86 -19.98 14.54
C PHE A 208 -1.58 -19.15 14.70
N LEU A 209 -1.39 -18.42 15.80
CA LEU A 209 -0.15 -17.71 16.07
C LEU A 209 0.99 -18.69 16.42
N ASP A 210 2.18 -18.39 15.93
CA ASP A 210 3.39 -19.16 16.21
C ASP A 210 4.01 -18.71 17.53
N ARG A 211 3.64 -19.39 18.62
CA ARG A 211 4.16 -19.13 19.96
C ARG A 211 5.66 -19.39 20.08
N ASP A 212 6.20 -20.31 19.30
CA ASP A 212 7.63 -20.63 19.32
C ASP A 212 8.45 -19.55 18.62
N ALA A 213 7.84 -18.84 17.64
CA ALA A 213 8.37 -17.61 17.04
C ALA A 213 8.15 -16.36 17.91
N GLY A 214 7.54 -16.49 19.10
CA GLY A 214 7.26 -15.39 20.01
C GLY A 214 6.02 -14.56 19.66
N GLU A 215 5.12 -15.09 18.82
CA GLU A 215 3.83 -14.45 18.57
C GLU A 215 2.90 -14.64 19.78
N GLU A 216 2.29 -13.55 20.24
CA GLU A 216 1.39 -13.55 21.39
C GLU A 216 0.04 -12.94 21.01
N VAL A 217 -1.02 -13.42 21.68
CA VAL A 217 -2.36 -12.84 21.53
C VAL A 217 -2.33 -11.42 22.11
N PRO A 218 -2.65 -10.39 21.31
CA PRO A 218 -2.65 -9.02 21.78
C PRO A 218 -3.85 -8.76 22.71
N THR A 219 -3.80 -7.67 23.46
CA THR A 219 -4.96 -7.25 24.28
C THR A 219 -6.06 -6.59 23.47
N ARG A 220 -5.71 -6.04 22.30
CA ARG A 220 -6.64 -5.38 21.37
C ARG A 220 -6.20 -5.58 19.93
N LEU A 221 -7.16 -5.54 19.02
CA LEU A 221 -6.94 -5.39 17.58
C LEU A 221 -7.52 -4.05 17.11
N ALA A 222 -6.88 -3.43 16.13
CA ALA A 222 -7.42 -2.29 15.42
C ALA A 222 -6.80 -2.19 14.02
N ALA A 223 -7.62 -1.99 13.00
CA ALA A 223 -7.21 -1.76 11.63
C ALA A 223 -8.40 -1.19 10.83
N PRO A 224 -8.15 -0.51 9.70
CA PRO A 224 -9.22 -0.17 8.76
C PRO A 224 -10.02 -1.41 8.34
N CYS A 225 -11.36 -1.31 8.28
CA CYS A 225 -12.20 -2.47 7.96
C CYS A 225 -12.05 -2.99 6.53
N CYS A 226 -12.84 -4.03 6.25
CA CYS A 226 -13.40 -4.34 4.95
C CYS A 226 -12.46 -5.08 4.00
N ALA A 227 -11.40 -5.72 4.49
CA ALA A 227 -10.63 -6.73 3.76
C ALA A 227 -10.23 -6.36 2.31
N GLN A 228 -9.96 -5.08 2.06
CA GLN A 228 -9.29 -4.61 0.85
C GLN A 228 -7.88 -4.15 1.22
N PHE A 229 -6.88 -4.87 0.72
CA PHE A 229 -5.49 -4.65 1.10
C PHE A 229 -4.56 -5.26 0.07
N ALA A 230 -3.35 -4.70 0.00
CA ALA A 230 -2.27 -5.22 -0.82
C ALA A 230 -1.16 -5.81 0.06
N VAL A 231 -0.57 -6.90 -0.39
CA VAL A 231 0.52 -7.60 0.32
C VAL A 231 1.68 -7.91 -0.60
N SER A 232 2.87 -7.96 -0.02
CA SER A 232 4.05 -8.43 -0.73
C SER A 232 4.12 -9.96 -0.74
N ARG A 233 4.81 -10.52 -1.73
CA ARG A 233 5.20 -11.94 -1.76
C ARG A 233 5.82 -12.38 -0.43
N GLY A 234 6.71 -11.55 0.12
CA GLY A 234 7.44 -11.83 1.35
C GLY A 234 6.50 -11.96 2.55
N ALA A 235 5.51 -11.07 2.67
CA ALA A 235 4.53 -11.12 3.75
C ALA A 235 3.64 -12.38 3.66
N VAL A 236 3.21 -12.77 2.46
CA VAL A 236 2.47 -14.04 2.27
C VAL A 236 3.34 -15.25 2.63
N ARG A 237 4.63 -15.23 2.24
CA ARG A 237 5.59 -16.33 2.48
C ARG A 237 6.17 -16.37 3.89
N ALA A 238 5.89 -15.38 4.73
CA ALA A 238 6.22 -15.44 6.15
C ALA A 238 5.52 -16.61 6.86
N ARG A 239 4.41 -17.10 6.29
CA ARG A 239 3.69 -18.30 6.71
C ARG A 239 3.73 -19.34 5.59
N SER A 240 3.88 -20.61 5.94
CA SER A 240 3.98 -21.71 4.98
C SER A 240 2.67 -21.90 4.19
N ARG A 241 2.74 -22.60 3.06
CA ARG A 241 1.54 -22.97 2.29
C ARG A 241 0.59 -23.81 3.14
N GLU A 242 1.14 -24.70 3.97
CA GLU A 242 0.42 -25.58 4.88
C GLU A 242 -0.34 -24.78 5.92
N TRP A 243 0.27 -23.74 6.51
CA TRP A 243 -0.41 -22.85 7.46
C TRP A 243 -1.64 -22.17 6.83
N TRP A 244 -1.50 -21.65 5.60
CA TRP A 244 -2.63 -21.07 4.87
C TRP A 244 -3.72 -22.11 4.58
N ALA A 245 -3.31 -23.34 4.25
CA ALA A 245 -4.23 -24.45 4.01
C ALA A 245 -4.98 -24.88 5.28
N GLU A 246 -4.32 -24.90 6.44
CA GLU A 246 -4.94 -25.15 7.74
C GLU A 246 -5.95 -24.07 8.11
N LEU A 247 -5.62 -22.79 7.89
CA LEU A 247 -6.55 -21.69 8.12
C LEU A 247 -7.79 -21.79 7.23
N ARG A 248 -7.62 -22.16 5.94
CA ARG A 248 -8.75 -22.44 5.04
C ARG A 248 -9.53 -23.67 5.46
N GLY A 249 -8.85 -24.71 5.94
CA GLY A 249 -9.47 -25.92 6.49
C GLY A 249 -10.41 -25.57 7.64
N TRP A 250 -9.95 -24.78 8.60
CA TRP A 250 -10.79 -24.25 9.67
C TRP A 250 -11.99 -23.46 9.12
N LEU A 251 -11.80 -22.59 8.13
CA LEU A 251 -12.88 -21.79 7.55
C LEU A 251 -13.96 -22.66 6.90
N LEU A 252 -13.57 -23.76 6.27
CA LEU A 252 -14.49 -24.73 5.66
C LEU A 252 -15.29 -25.50 6.72
N GLU A 253 -14.62 -25.90 7.80
CA GLU A 253 -15.18 -26.84 8.80
C GLU A 253 -15.89 -26.15 9.96
N THR A 254 -15.58 -24.88 10.22
CA THR A 254 -16.15 -24.14 11.35
C THR A 254 -17.68 -24.07 11.30
N ARG A 255 -18.31 -24.23 12.46
CA ARG A 255 -19.78 -24.16 12.59
C ARG A 255 -20.30 -22.72 12.63
N LEU A 256 -19.43 -21.72 12.62
CA LEU A 256 -19.84 -20.33 12.42
C LEU A 256 -20.46 -20.17 11.04
N ASP A 257 -21.42 -19.26 10.88
CA ASP A 257 -21.92 -18.91 9.55
C ASP A 257 -20.86 -18.15 8.71
N SER A 258 -21.13 -17.96 7.41
CA SER A 258 -20.20 -17.29 6.48
C SER A 258 -19.83 -15.87 6.92
N MET A 259 -20.80 -15.10 7.40
CA MET A 259 -20.60 -13.71 7.78
C MET A 259 -19.75 -13.61 9.04
N THR A 260 -20.07 -14.41 10.06
CA THR A 260 -19.32 -14.40 11.32
C THR A 260 -17.88 -14.88 11.12
N SER A 261 -17.67 -16.00 10.40
CA SER A 261 -16.32 -16.53 10.14
C SER A 261 -15.47 -15.63 9.24
N GLY A 262 -16.06 -15.10 8.16
CA GLY A 262 -15.40 -14.14 7.28
C GLY A 262 -14.97 -12.88 8.05
N ARG A 263 -15.82 -12.38 8.95
CA ARG A 263 -15.52 -11.20 9.76
C ARG A 263 -14.34 -11.42 10.72
N LEU A 264 -14.17 -12.61 11.28
CA LEU A 264 -12.98 -12.91 12.10
C LEU A 264 -11.69 -12.79 11.28
N LEU A 265 -11.71 -13.24 10.02
CA LEU A 265 -10.57 -13.11 9.12
C LEU A 265 -10.36 -11.67 8.66
N GLU A 266 -11.43 -10.92 8.35
CA GLU A 266 -11.38 -9.49 8.04
C GLU A 266 -10.60 -8.71 9.11
N TYR A 267 -10.84 -9.03 10.39
CA TYR A 267 -10.19 -8.37 11.53
C TYR A 267 -8.74 -8.78 11.79
N THR A 268 -8.25 -9.82 11.13
CA THR A 268 -6.94 -10.44 11.46
C THR A 268 -5.97 -10.47 10.29
N TRP A 269 -6.38 -10.06 9.09
CA TRP A 269 -5.51 -10.07 7.91
C TRP A 269 -4.16 -9.39 8.14
N HIS A 270 -4.16 -8.18 8.70
CA HIS A 270 -2.92 -7.44 8.95
C HIS A 270 -1.97 -8.21 9.88
N VAL A 271 -2.50 -8.90 10.89
CA VAL A 271 -1.74 -9.78 11.79
C VAL A 271 -1.15 -10.96 11.04
N TRP A 272 -1.93 -11.62 10.18
CA TRP A 272 -1.46 -12.75 9.38
C TRP A 272 -0.35 -12.37 8.40
N PHE A 273 -0.31 -11.11 7.96
CA PHE A 273 0.75 -10.55 7.12
C PHE A 273 1.85 -9.82 7.90
N GLY A 274 1.92 -10.02 9.22
CA GLY A 274 3.05 -9.59 10.06
C GLY A 274 3.01 -8.13 10.52
N LYS A 275 1.82 -7.50 10.52
CA LYS A 275 1.62 -6.18 11.12
C LYS A 275 1.26 -6.29 12.59
N GLU A 276 1.54 -5.20 13.29
CA GLU A 276 1.15 -5.00 14.68
C GLU A 276 -0.37 -5.13 14.85
N ALA A 277 -0.79 -5.57 16.04
CA ALA A 277 -2.20 -5.80 16.36
C ALA A 277 -3.10 -4.56 16.13
N GLU A 278 -2.57 -3.37 16.42
CA GLU A 278 -3.19 -2.07 16.17
C GLU A 278 -2.47 -1.38 14.99
N HIS A 279 -2.81 -1.73 13.75
CA HIS A 279 -2.19 -1.22 12.53
C HIS A 279 -3.05 -0.13 11.88
N CYS A 280 -2.80 1.12 12.25
CA CYS A 280 -3.53 2.28 11.77
C CYS A 280 -2.54 3.39 11.37
N PRO A 281 -2.03 3.38 10.13
CA PRO A 281 -1.13 4.42 9.66
C PRO A 281 -1.82 5.79 9.69
N ASP A 282 -1.02 6.85 9.82
CA ASP A 282 -1.50 8.23 9.67
C ASP A 282 -2.24 8.41 8.33
N TYR A 283 -3.29 9.22 8.35
CA TYR A 283 -4.19 9.36 7.20
C TYR A 283 -3.49 9.87 5.94
N GLU A 284 -2.68 10.94 6.06
CA GLU A 284 -1.95 11.50 4.93
C GLU A 284 -0.83 10.57 4.50
N ALA A 285 -0.13 9.98 5.47
CA ALA A 285 0.90 8.99 5.19
C ALA A 285 0.32 7.83 4.39
N CYS A 286 -0.83 7.26 4.78
CA CYS A 286 -1.49 6.18 4.06
C CYS A 286 -1.83 6.59 2.62
N ARG A 287 -2.49 7.74 2.42
CA ARG A 287 -2.89 8.20 1.07
C ARG A 287 -1.69 8.39 0.16
N CYS A 288 -0.62 8.98 0.69
CA CYS A 288 0.60 9.18 -0.06
C CYS A 288 1.33 7.87 -0.33
N HIS A 289 1.58 7.07 0.70
CA HIS A 289 2.34 5.85 0.59
C HIS A 289 1.66 4.80 -0.29
N VAL A 290 0.36 4.61 -0.14
CA VAL A 290 -0.40 3.56 -0.84
C VAL A 290 -0.79 3.99 -2.24
N PHE A 291 -1.27 5.21 -2.44
CA PHE A 291 -1.86 5.66 -3.71
C PHE A 291 -1.20 6.91 -4.33
N GLY A 292 -0.29 7.57 -3.61
CA GLY A 292 0.34 8.81 -4.09
C GLY A 292 -0.63 9.99 -4.17
N ILE A 293 -1.67 10.01 -3.34
CA ILE A 293 -2.70 11.06 -3.34
C ILE A 293 -2.31 12.18 -2.35
N GLY A 294 -2.19 13.41 -2.85
CA GLY A 294 -1.89 14.60 -2.05
C GLY A 294 -0.48 15.15 -2.27
N ASP A 295 0.01 15.96 -1.33
CA ASP A 295 1.39 16.45 -1.32
C ASP A 295 2.30 15.42 -0.64
N CYS A 296 2.95 14.59 -1.47
CA CYS A 296 3.61 13.37 -1.02
C CYS A 296 5.14 13.43 -1.00
N GLU A 297 5.76 14.57 -1.34
CA GLU A 297 7.22 14.67 -1.48
C GLU A 297 7.94 14.23 -0.20
N ARG A 298 7.52 14.77 0.95
CA ARG A 298 8.08 14.42 2.26
C ARG A 298 7.91 12.93 2.59
N TYR A 299 6.76 12.34 2.29
CA TYR A 299 6.49 10.93 2.55
C TYR A 299 7.38 10.02 1.69
N PHE A 300 7.60 10.39 0.42
CA PHE A 300 8.46 9.63 -0.48
C PHE A 300 9.95 9.75 -0.14
N GLU A 301 10.39 10.88 0.42
CA GLU A 301 11.75 11.02 0.92
C GLU A 301 12.03 10.08 2.10
N LEU A 302 11.07 9.94 3.02
CA LEU A 302 11.19 9.00 4.15
C LEU A 302 11.35 7.55 3.68
N GLU A 303 10.76 7.17 2.55
CA GLU A 303 10.91 5.82 1.98
C GLU A 303 12.30 5.53 1.41
N LYS A 304 13.10 6.55 1.06
CA LYS A 304 14.44 6.37 0.48
C LYS A 304 15.53 6.11 1.53
N THR A 305 15.21 6.33 2.80
CA THR A 305 16.13 6.23 3.94
C THR A 305 16.22 4.83 4.55
N PHE A 306 15.42 3.87 4.05
CA PHE A 306 15.37 2.47 4.48
C PHE A 306 15.69 1.53 3.31
#